data_AF-A0A1C8ZUW5-F1
#
_entry.id   AF-A0A1C8ZUW5-F1
#
_cell.length_a   1.000
_cell.length_b   1.000
_cell.length_c   1.000
_cell.angle_alpha   90.00
_cell.angle_beta   90.00
_cell.angle_gamma   90.00
#
_symmetry.space_group_name_H-M   'P 1'
#
loop_
_entity.id
_entity.type
_entity.pdbx_description
1 polymer ?
#
loop_
_entity_poly.entity_id
_entity_poly.type
_entity_poly.pdbx_seq_one_letter_code
_entity_poly.pdbx_strand_id
1 'polypeptide(L)' 'MQSFRKVDESTFELEISSTITISFKLEDEFLNKIDSIARDLGYTSRSDFIRDAILEYLRFLKQNDNNRNTG' A
#
# COMPACT_ATOMS: atom_id res chain seq x y z
N MET A 1 8.73 -10.45 14.61
CA MET A 1 8.14 -11.43 15.54
C MET A 1 6.72 -11.68 15.05
N GLN A 2 6.38 -12.91 14.69
CA GLN A 2 4.98 -13.23 14.36
C GLN A 2 4.22 -13.38 15.68
N SER A 3 3.16 -12.61 15.85
CA SER A 3 2.22 -12.79 16.97
C SER A 3 1.07 -13.67 16.45
N PHE A 4 0.64 -14.65 17.24
CA PHE A 4 -0.57 -15.41 16.92
C PHE A 4 -1.48 -15.40 18.14
N ARG A 5 -2.76 -15.13 17.91
CA ARG A 5 -3.80 -15.09 18.94
C ARG A 5 -4.85 -16.13 18.64
N LYS A 6 -5.20 -16.94 19.64
CA LYS A 6 -6.34 -17.86 19.53
C LYS A 6 -7.64 -17.05 19.65
N VAL A 7 -8.51 -17.15 18.66
CA VAL A 7 -9.82 -16.49 18.63
C VAL A 7 -10.90 -17.41 19.21
N ASP A 8 -10.87 -18.70 18.86
CA ASP A 8 -11.73 -19.75 19.41
C ASP A 8 -11.07 -21.15 19.28
N GLU A 9 -11.79 -22.24 19.57
CA GLU A 9 -11.28 -23.62 19.50
C GLU A 9 -10.68 -24.02 18.14
N SER A 10 -11.14 -23.41 17.05
CA SER A 10 -10.76 -23.73 15.67
C SER A 10 -10.09 -22.58 14.93
N THR A 11 -10.13 -21.36 15.46
CA THR A 11 -9.69 -20.15 14.76
C THR A 11 -8.48 -19.52 15.43
N PHE A 12 -7.46 -19.24 14.62
CA PHE A 12 -6.24 -18.54 15.01
C PHE A 12 -6.05 -17.30 14.13
N GLU A 13 -5.75 -16.18 14.76
CA GLU A 13 -5.42 -14.92 14.13
C GLU A 13 -3.90 -14.81 14.07
N LEU A 14 -3.35 -14.68 12.86
CA LEU A 14 -1.92 -14.59 12.61
C LEU A 14 -1.58 -13.15 12.19
N GLU A 15 -0.80 -12.45 13.00
CA GLU A 15 -0.32 -11.12 12.67
C GLU A 15 0.94 -11.24 11.81
N ILE A 16 0.75 -11.24 10.49
CA ILE A 16 1.85 -11.30 9.51
C ILE A 16 2.32 -9.87 9.20
N SER A 17 3.28 -9.37 9.97
CA SER A 17 3.99 -8.12 9.68
C SER A 17 5.21 -8.38 8.79
N SER A 18 5.03 -8.93 7.58
CA SER A 18 6.12 -9.15 6.63
C SER A 18 6.08 -8.15 5.47
N THR A 19 7.26 -7.66 5.07
CA THR A 19 7.41 -6.87 3.85
C THR A 19 7.34 -7.81 2.65
N ILE A 20 6.37 -7.58 1.75
CA ILE A 20 6.24 -8.32 0.50
C ILE A 20 6.81 -7.47 -0.63
N THR A 21 7.76 -8.03 -1.38
CA THR A 21 8.30 -7.39 -2.59
C THR A 21 7.48 -7.82 -3.81
N ILE A 22 7.07 -6.85 -4.62
CA ILE A 22 6.32 -7.07 -5.86
C ILE A 22 7.08 -6.38 -7.00
N SER A 23 7.14 -7.04 -8.16
CA SER A 23 7.81 -6.53 -9.36
C SER A 23 6.79 -6.21 -10.44
N PHE A 24 6.92 -5.05 -11.06
CA PHE A 24 6.09 -4.61 -12.19
C PHE A 24 6.98 -4.21 -13.36
N LYS A 25 6.51 -4.45 -14.59
CA LYS A 25 7.14 -3.92 -15.78
C LYS A 25 6.40 -2.67 -16.22
N LEU A 26 7.11 -1.55 -16.30
CA LEU A 26 6.60 -0.25 -16.72
C LEU A 26 7.59 0.35 -17.72
N GLU A 27 7.13 1.30 -18.51
CA GLU A 27 7.98 2.02 -19.44
C GLU A 27 9.01 2.90 -18.70
N ASP A 28 10.23 2.94 -19.22
CA ASP A 28 11.35 3.64 -18.57
C ASP A 28 11.07 5.15 -18.45
N GLU A 29 10.46 5.76 -19.46
CA GLU A 29 10.09 7.18 -19.42
C GLU A 29 9.14 7.49 -18.25
N PHE A 30 8.19 6.60 -18.01
CA PHE A 30 7.25 6.74 -16.90
C PHE A 30 7.95 6.56 -15.56
N LEU A 31 8.84 5.56 -15.43
CA LEU A 31 9.64 5.35 -14.22
C LEU A 31 10.54 6.54 -13.90
N ASN A 32 11.17 7.14 -14.93
CA ASN A 32 12.02 8.32 -14.77
C ASN A 32 11.22 9.54 -14.28
N LYS A 33 9.99 9.69 -14.78
CA LYS A 33 9.08 10.74 -14.31
C LYS A 33 8.70 10.55 -12.84
N ILE A 34 8.36 9.30 -12.46
CA ILE A 34 8.08 8.96 -11.07
C ILE A 34 9.27 9.31 -10.17
N ASP A 35 10.48 8.93 -10.57
CA ASP A 35 11.69 9.20 -9.79
C ASP A 35 11.98 10.69 -9.62
N SER A 36 11.75 11.49 -10.67
CA SER A 36 11.92 12.95 -10.56
C SER A 36 10.97 13.51 -9.52
N ILE A 37 9.69 13.16 -9.60
CA ILE A 37 8.67 13.63 -8.66
C ILE A 37 8.98 13.16 -7.24
N ALA A 38 9.37 11.90 -7.06
CA ALA A 38 9.74 11.36 -5.77
C ALA A 38 10.91 12.13 -5.14
N ARG A 39 11.94 12.47 -5.91
CA ARG A 39 13.06 13.29 -5.45
C ARG A 39 12.65 14.72 -5.11
N ASP A 40 11.86 15.35 -5.97
CA ASP A 40 11.41 16.74 -5.78
C ASP A 40 10.55 16.89 -4.51
N LEU A 41 9.83 15.83 -4.14
CA LEU A 41 9.03 15.74 -2.92
C LEU A 41 9.83 15.24 -1.69
N GLY A 42 11.12 14.95 -1.84
CA GLY A 42 12.01 14.56 -0.74
C GLY A 42 11.91 13.11 -0.28
N TYR A 43 11.35 12.21 -1.10
CA TYR A 43 11.29 10.78 -0.75
C TYR A 43 12.66 10.11 -0.88
N THR A 44 12.95 9.19 0.04
CA THR A 44 14.18 8.38 0.06
C THR A 44 14.25 7.34 -1.05
N SER A 45 13.11 6.80 -1.48
CA SER A 45 13.06 5.76 -2.49
C SER A 45 11.78 5.82 -3.32
N ARG A 46 11.85 5.28 -4.55
CA ARG A 46 10.66 5.08 -5.41
C ARG A 46 9.59 4.27 -4.69
N SER A 47 9.99 3.23 -3.96
CA SER A 47 9.05 2.35 -3.24
C SER A 47 8.29 3.08 -2.14
N ASP A 48 8.90 4.05 -1.47
CA ASP A 48 8.23 4.86 -0.45
C ASP A 48 7.18 5.77 -1.06
N PHE A 49 7.55 6.47 -2.14
CA PHE A 49 6.62 7.31 -2.89
C PHE A 49 5.42 6.49 -3.43
N ILE A 50 5.70 5.35 -4.08
CA ILE A 50 4.63 4.49 -4.63
C ILE A 50 3.73 3.95 -3.53
N ARG A 51 4.29 3.58 -2.36
CA ARG A 51 3.49 3.07 -1.24
C ARG A 51 2.50 4.12 -0.74
N ASP A 52 2.94 5.36 -0.56
CA ASP A 52 2.07 6.43 -0.10
C ASP A 52 1.00 6.77 -1.13
N ALA A 53 1.34 6.79 -2.41
CA ALA A 53 0.37 6.97 -3.50
C ALA A 53 -0.71 5.89 -3.51
N ILE A 54 -0.33 4.62 -3.32
CA ILE A 54 -1.29 3.50 -3.23
C ILE A 54 -2.18 3.65 -2.00
N LEU A 55 -1.61 3.97 -0.83
CA LEU A 55 -2.38 4.15 0.40
C LEU A 55 -3.40 5.28 0.28
N GLU A 56 -3.00 6.40 -0.33
CA GLU A 56 -3.88 7.53 -0.55
C GLU A 56 -5.03 7.18 -1.51
N TYR A 57 -4.72 6.47 -2.59
CA TYR A 57 -5.76 6.00 -3.51
C TYR A 57 -6.74 5.03 -2.83
N LEU A 58 -6.26 4.11 -2.00
CA LEU A 58 -7.12 3.19 -1.24
C LEU A 58 -8.02 3.94 -0.24
N ARG A 59 -7.52 5.01 0.40
CA ARG A 59 -8.33 5.86 1.28
C ARG A 59 -9.44 6.57 0.51
N PHE A 60 -9.11 7.14 -0.65
CA PHE A 60 -10.09 7.76 -1.55
C PHE A 60 -11.19 6.77 -1.97
N LEU A 61 -10.82 5.55 -2.35
CA LEU A 61 -11.79 4.51 -2.71
C LEU A 61 -12.72 4.16 -1.53
N LYS A 62 -12.17 3.95 -0.33
CA LYS A 62 -12.98 3.65 0.87
C LYS A 62 -13.97 4.77 1.21
N GLN A 63 -13.56 6.02 1.09
CA GLN A 63 -14.45 7.17 1.32
C GLN A 63 -15.60 7.20 0.31
N ASN A 64 -15.32 6.92 -0.96
CA ASN A 64 -16.33 6.90 -2.00
C ASN A 64 -17.30 5.72 -1.88
N ASP A 65 -16.83 4.54 -1.47
CA ASP A 65 -17.71 3.39 -1.23
C ASP A 65 -18.66 3.65 -0.05
N ASN A 66 -18.18 4.26 1.03
CA ASN A 66 -19.03 4.66 2.15
C ASN A 66 -20.11 5.66 1.72
N ASN A 67 -19.78 6.63 0.86
CA ASN A 67 -20.75 7.60 0.35
C ASN A 67 -21.82 6.97 -0.56
N ARG A 68 -21.52 5.84 -1.22
CA ARG A 68 -22.47 5.13 -2.10
C ARG A 68 -23.45 4.24 -1.33
N ASN A 69 -23.11 3.76 -0.14
CA ASN A 69 -23.95 2.87 0.67
C ASN A 69 -24.92 3.60 1.63
N THR A 70 -24.85 4.93 1.70
CA THR A 70 -25.80 5.79 2.45
C THR A 70 -26.80 6.53 1.56
N GLY A 71 -26.92 6.13 0.27
CA GLY A 71 -27.90 6.67 -0.68
C GLY A 71 -29.12 5.79 -0.86
#